data_AF-A0A1G3R295-F1
#
_entry.id   AF-A0A1G3R295-F1
#
_cell.length_a   1.000
_cell.length_b   1.000
_cell.length_c   1.000
_cell.angle_alpha   90.00
_cell.angle_beta   90.00
_cell.angle_gamma   90.00
#
_symmetry.space_group_name_H-M   'P 1'
#
loop_
_entity.id
_entity.type
_entity.pdbx_description
1 polymer ?
#
loop_
_entity_poly.entity_id
_entity_poly.type
_entity_poly.pdbx_seq_one_letter_code
_entity_poly.pdbx_strand_id
1 'polypeptide(L)'
;VLAGAANGKVYLLSAEGERLAELALEEPVRYAAIASGDDTVIAATAGRSLLALRLARDPGGIAVAGRFEAGEQAQQAALAPDGSVYLGSEDWVLYRLEGDPGAGAGPGAGAAVRGPAASPWPMAHHDVQHTGRSGGLADLEGPAALALRELADAEEEALKQRALDDVERHLAGERFLPVHLAVLEGVLGALTAEGVTVRSRSSGAPLPGYPRVRARAYLLLGDLGSEGARRVLLDAATYETDLGARLTAFQALGRIGADPDGELGRLLSREARRPGVEEALILGGLEALARVLEQGPGRTAPEDFRALAELAARGSRRVAERARRILKELQRRLP
;
A
#
# COMPACT_ATOMS: atom_id res chain seq x y z
N VAL A 1 -32.66 -19.67 10.46
CA VAL A 1 -31.27 -20.18 10.34
C VAL A 1 -30.82 -20.08 8.89
N LEU A 2 -29.60 -19.64 8.60
CA LEU A 2 -29.01 -19.72 7.26
C LEU A 2 -27.98 -20.85 7.23
N ALA A 3 -28.05 -21.73 6.23
CA ALA A 3 -27.15 -22.86 6.10
C ALA A 3 -26.58 -22.94 4.68
N GLY A 4 -25.25 -22.88 4.56
CA GLY A 4 -24.54 -23.22 3.33
C GLY A 4 -24.43 -24.73 3.15
N ALA A 5 -24.44 -25.19 1.92
CA ALA A 5 -24.27 -26.60 1.58
C ALA A 5 -23.23 -26.81 0.48
N ALA A 6 -22.56 -27.96 0.53
CA ALA A 6 -21.52 -28.35 -0.41
C ALA A 6 -22.01 -28.47 -1.88
N ASN A 7 -23.32 -28.52 -2.09
CA ASN A 7 -23.93 -28.54 -3.42
C ASN A 7 -24.06 -27.16 -4.08
N GLY A 8 -23.41 -26.13 -3.53
CA GLY A 8 -23.46 -24.77 -4.06
C GLY A 8 -24.74 -24.01 -3.66
N LYS A 9 -25.57 -24.53 -2.75
CA LYS A 9 -26.79 -23.85 -2.32
C LYS A 9 -26.67 -23.28 -0.91
N VAL A 10 -27.45 -22.23 -0.66
CA VAL A 10 -27.71 -21.68 0.67
C VAL A 10 -29.20 -21.80 0.95
N TYR A 11 -29.55 -22.23 2.15
CA TYR A 11 -30.92 -22.42 2.61
C TYR A 11 -31.25 -21.49 3.76
N LEU A 12 -32.45 -20.90 3.71
CA LEU A 12 -33.07 -20.23 4.84
C LEU A 12 -34.06 -21.19 5.47
N LEU A 13 -33.87 -21.48 6.75
CA LEU A 13 -34.69 -22.41 7.52
C LEU A 13 -35.42 -21.67 8.66
N SER A 14 -36.62 -22.11 9.01
CA SER A 14 -37.38 -21.63 10.18
C SER A 14 -36.71 -22.10 11.49
N ALA A 15 -37.27 -21.69 12.63
CA ALA A 15 -36.80 -22.18 13.94
C ALA A 15 -37.15 -23.67 14.15
N GLU A 16 -38.21 -24.12 13.49
CA GLU A 16 -38.71 -25.50 13.48
C GLU A 16 -37.99 -26.37 12.44
N GLY A 17 -37.09 -25.79 11.64
CA GLY A 17 -36.29 -26.48 10.63
C GLY A 17 -36.94 -26.57 9.24
N GLU A 18 -38.06 -25.88 9.01
CA GLU A 18 -38.72 -25.85 7.71
C GLU A 18 -37.92 -24.98 6.73
N ARG A 19 -37.75 -25.44 5.47
CA ARG A 19 -37.07 -24.64 4.44
C ARG A 19 -37.99 -23.53 3.95
N LEU A 20 -37.65 -22.29 4.29
CA LEU A 20 -38.33 -21.07 3.88
C LEU A 20 -37.91 -20.60 2.48
N ALA A 21 -36.62 -20.69 2.17
CA ALA A 21 -36.09 -20.31 0.85
C ALA A 21 -34.77 -21.05 0.54
N GLU A 22 -34.38 -21.04 -0.74
CA GLU A 22 -33.05 -21.46 -1.18
C GLU A 22 -32.50 -20.54 -2.26
N LEU A 23 -31.18 -20.46 -2.33
CA LEU A 23 -30.45 -19.72 -3.35
C LEU A 23 -29.31 -20.60 -3.87
N ALA A 24 -29.24 -20.76 -5.19
CA ALA A 24 -28.09 -21.39 -5.83
C ALA A 24 -26.98 -20.35 -6.04
N LEU A 25 -25.77 -20.72 -5.67
CA LEU A 25 -24.54 -19.95 -5.85
C LEU A 25 -23.62 -20.70 -6.83
N GLU A 26 -22.70 -19.97 -7.42
CA GLU A 26 -21.67 -20.53 -8.31
C GLU A 26 -20.71 -21.47 -7.54
N GLU A 27 -20.52 -21.20 -6.26
CA GLU A 27 -19.60 -21.93 -5.38
C GLU A 27 -20.24 -22.16 -4.00
N PRO A 28 -19.89 -23.27 -3.32
CA PRO A 28 -20.44 -23.58 -2.02
C PRO A 28 -19.95 -22.60 -0.94
N VAL A 29 -20.84 -22.23 -0.02
CA VAL A 29 -20.48 -21.53 1.22
C VAL A 29 -19.92 -22.56 2.19
N ARG A 30 -18.58 -22.59 2.32
CA ARG A 30 -17.86 -23.52 3.20
C ARG A 30 -17.70 -23.01 4.63
N TYR A 31 -17.62 -21.69 4.79
CA TYR A 31 -17.38 -21.06 6.08
C TYR A 31 -18.68 -20.63 6.75
N ALA A 32 -18.65 -20.48 8.07
CA ALA A 32 -19.79 -19.97 8.82
C ALA A 32 -20.14 -18.55 8.35
N ALA A 33 -21.42 -18.34 8.02
CA ALA A 33 -21.91 -17.03 7.62
C ALA A 33 -22.09 -16.12 8.85
N ILE A 34 -21.81 -14.83 8.71
CA ILE A 34 -21.85 -13.85 9.80
C ILE A 34 -23.09 -12.99 9.67
N ALA A 35 -23.91 -12.95 10.72
CA ALA A 35 -25.02 -12.01 10.79
C ALA A 35 -24.47 -10.59 10.98
N SER A 36 -24.78 -9.70 10.04
CA SER A 36 -24.29 -8.32 10.03
C SER A 36 -25.27 -7.32 10.65
N GLY A 37 -26.53 -7.73 10.86
CA GLY A 37 -27.63 -6.83 11.21
C GLY A 37 -28.48 -6.48 10.00
N ASP A 38 -29.63 -5.83 10.22
CA ASP A 38 -30.60 -5.44 9.17
C ASP A 38 -30.94 -6.54 8.15
N ASP A 39 -31.20 -7.75 8.65
CA ASP A 39 -31.49 -8.94 7.85
C ASP A 39 -30.42 -9.23 6.77
N THR A 40 -29.18 -8.81 7.00
CA THR A 40 -28.04 -9.05 6.11
C THR A 40 -27.08 -10.05 6.73
N VAL A 41 -26.61 -10.99 5.92
CA VAL A 41 -25.62 -12.00 6.29
C VAL A 41 -24.46 -11.96 5.32
N ILE A 42 -23.24 -12.03 5.85
CA ILE A 42 -22.01 -12.12 5.06
C ILE A 42 -21.59 -13.58 4.95
N ALA A 43 -21.31 -14.04 3.74
CA ALA A 43 -20.90 -15.42 3.47
C ALA A 43 -19.73 -15.46 2.49
N ALA A 44 -18.64 -16.13 2.88
CA ALA A 44 -17.52 -16.44 2.00
C ALA A 44 -17.77 -17.77 1.27
N THR A 45 -17.53 -17.81 -0.04
CA THR A 45 -17.59 -19.04 -0.82
C THR A 45 -16.29 -19.83 -0.72
N ALA A 46 -16.29 -21.05 -1.26
CA ALA A 46 -15.10 -21.90 -1.35
C ALA A 46 -14.11 -21.49 -2.45
N GLY A 47 -14.44 -20.50 -3.28
CA GLY A 47 -13.51 -19.83 -4.18
C GLY A 47 -13.34 -18.38 -3.75
N ARG A 48 -13.42 -17.42 -4.66
CA ARG A 48 -12.92 -16.05 -4.42
C ARG A 48 -13.95 -15.06 -3.90
N SER A 49 -15.21 -15.46 -3.79
CA SER A 49 -16.31 -14.53 -3.53
C SER A 49 -16.59 -14.35 -2.04
N LEU A 50 -16.79 -13.09 -1.64
CA LEU A 50 -17.52 -12.72 -0.44
C LEU A 50 -18.87 -12.12 -0.83
N LEU A 51 -19.94 -12.66 -0.29
CA LEU A 51 -21.31 -12.29 -0.61
C LEU A 51 -21.96 -11.59 0.57
N ALA A 52 -22.68 -10.50 0.28
CA ALA A 52 -23.70 -9.97 1.17
C ALA A 52 -25.06 -10.52 0.74
N LEU A 53 -25.71 -11.28 1.63
CA LEU A 53 -27.00 -11.91 1.40
C LEU A 53 -28.07 -11.15 2.19
N ARG A 54 -29.08 -10.64 1.51
CA ARG A 54 -30.28 -10.05 2.13
C ARG A 54 -31.29 -11.17 2.41
N LEU A 55 -31.79 -11.21 3.63
CA LEU A 55 -32.85 -12.09 4.07
C LEU A 55 -34.16 -11.31 4.10
N ALA A 56 -35.25 -11.95 3.69
CA ALA A 56 -36.61 -11.49 3.94
C ALA A 56 -37.28 -12.49 4.88
N ARG A 57 -37.89 -12.01 5.97
CA ARG A 57 -38.53 -12.89 6.96
C ARG A 57 -39.93 -13.33 6.59
N ASP A 58 -40.67 -12.48 5.87
CA ASP A 58 -42.07 -12.71 5.47
C ASP A 58 -42.25 -12.25 4.02
N PRO A 59 -42.59 -13.13 3.06
CA PRO A 59 -42.92 -14.56 3.19
C PRO A 59 -41.71 -15.52 3.33
N GLY A 60 -40.48 -14.99 3.46
CA GLY A 60 -39.25 -15.78 3.43
C GLY A 60 -38.49 -15.61 2.12
N GLY A 61 -37.23 -15.22 2.17
CA GLY A 61 -36.43 -15.01 0.95
C GLY A 61 -34.94 -14.83 1.23
N ILE A 62 -34.11 -15.15 0.23
CA ILE A 62 -32.67 -14.89 0.23
C ILE A 62 -32.29 -14.32 -1.14
N ALA A 63 -31.52 -13.24 -1.17
CA ALA A 63 -30.97 -12.68 -2.40
C ALA A 63 -29.55 -12.15 -2.19
N VAL A 64 -28.73 -12.17 -3.25
CA VAL A 64 -27.42 -11.50 -3.23
C VAL A 64 -27.64 -9.99 -3.33
N ALA A 65 -27.21 -9.26 -2.32
CA ALA A 65 -27.26 -7.79 -2.26
C ALA A 65 -25.92 -7.14 -2.62
N GLY A 66 -24.82 -7.89 -2.56
CA GLY A 66 -23.49 -7.43 -2.92
C GLY A 66 -22.51 -8.58 -3.05
N ARG A 67 -21.43 -8.34 -3.79
CA ARG A 67 -20.35 -9.30 -4.02
C ARG A 67 -19.01 -8.56 -4.06
N PHE A 68 -18.01 -9.16 -3.44
CA PHE A 68 -16.61 -8.80 -3.58
C PHE A 68 -15.84 -10.03 -4.05
N GLU A 69 -14.85 -9.82 -4.92
CA GLU A 69 -13.96 -10.87 -5.43
C GLU A 69 -12.55 -10.59 -4.92
N ALA A 70 -11.99 -11.52 -4.14
CA ALA A 70 -10.58 -11.52 -3.79
C ALA A 70 -9.73 -11.98 -4.99
N GLY A 71 -8.41 -11.80 -4.91
CA GLY A 71 -7.48 -12.27 -5.93
C GLY A 71 -7.46 -13.79 -6.04
N GLU A 72 -7.50 -14.48 -4.89
CA GLU A 72 -7.58 -15.94 -4.75
C GLU A 72 -8.63 -16.36 -3.72
N GLN A 73 -8.69 -17.66 -3.38
CA GLN A 73 -9.69 -18.24 -2.51
C GLN A 73 -9.90 -17.44 -1.21
N ALA A 74 -11.14 -16.97 -1.02
CA ALA A 74 -11.60 -16.28 0.16
C ALA A 74 -11.66 -17.26 1.34
N GLN A 75 -11.24 -16.77 2.50
CA GLN A 75 -11.29 -17.50 3.77
C GLN A 75 -12.46 -17.02 4.63
N GLN A 76 -12.53 -17.48 5.87
CA GLN A 76 -13.53 -17.00 6.81
C GLN A 76 -13.41 -15.48 7.02
N ALA A 77 -14.52 -14.77 6.86
CA ALA A 77 -14.60 -13.35 7.15
C ALA A 77 -14.75 -13.08 8.66
N ALA A 78 -14.49 -11.86 9.09
CA ALA A 78 -14.80 -11.35 10.44
C ALA A 78 -15.51 -10.00 10.33
N LEU A 79 -16.46 -9.72 11.23
CA LEU A 79 -17.18 -8.45 11.29
C LEU A 79 -16.73 -7.67 12.52
N ALA A 80 -16.30 -6.43 12.32
CA ALA A 80 -15.96 -5.53 13.41
C ALA A 80 -17.17 -4.75 13.94
N PRO A 81 -17.12 -4.24 15.19
CA PRO A 81 -18.21 -3.45 15.77
C PRO A 81 -18.57 -2.18 15.01
N ASP A 82 -17.66 -1.67 14.18
CA ASP A 82 -17.86 -0.49 13.33
C ASP A 82 -18.54 -0.83 11.98
N GLY A 83 -18.93 -2.09 11.77
CA GLY A 83 -19.54 -2.57 10.53
C GLY A 83 -18.54 -2.97 9.44
N SER A 84 -17.22 -2.84 9.67
CA SER A 84 -16.21 -3.27 8.72
C SER A 84 -16.17 -4.79 8.61
N VAL A 85 -16.01 -5.31 7.40
CA VAL A 85 -15.78 -6.72 7.16
C VAL A 85 -14.31 -6.96 6.82
N TYR A 86 -13.69 -7.92 7.49
CA TYR A 86 -12.33 -8.37 7.21
C TYR A 86 -12.39 -9.72 6.51
N LEU A 87 -11.59 -9.90 5.47
CA LEU A 87 -11.54 -11.13 4.70
C LEU A 87 -10.09 -11.49 4.40
N GLY A 88 -9.63 -12.63 4.92
CA GLY A 88 -8.38 -13.22 4.46
C GLY A 88 -8.58 -13.93 3.12
N SER A 89 -7.56 -13.97 2.27
CA SER A 89 -7.54 -14.75 1.04
C SER A 89 -6.20 -15.47 0.87
N GLU A 90 -6.20 -16.52 0.04
CA GLU A 90 -5.00 -17.27 -0.35
C GLU A 90 -4.05 -16.47 -1.26
N ASP A 91 -4.44 -15.27 -1.68
CA ASP A 91 -3.57 -14.31 -2.37
C ASP A 91 -2.64 -13.55 -1.41
N TRP A 92 -2.64 -13.97 -0.14
CA TRP A 92 -1.85 -13.39 0.94
C TRP A 92 -2.27 -11.97 1.32
N VAL A 93 -3.49 -11.56 0.94
CA VAL A 93 -4.07 -10.25 1.26
C VAL A 93 -5.17 -10.39 2.32
N LEU A 94 -5.13 -9.49 3.30
CA LEU A 94 -6.25 -9.24 4.22
C LEU A 94 -7.03 -8.01 3.71
N TYR A 95 -8.25 -8.22 3.25
CA TYR A 95 -9.13 -7.16 2.76
C TYR A 95 -9.93 -6.54 3.91
N ARG A 96 -10.00 -5.20 3.95
CA ARG A 96 -11.16 -4.49 4.55
C ARG A 96 -12.21 -4.34 3.52
N LEU A 97 -13.46 -4.49 3.91
CA LEU A 97 -14.58 -4.01 3.14
C LEU A 97 -15.37 -3.04 4.02
N GLU A 98 -15.67 -1.87 3.46
CA GLU A 98 -16.48 -0.87 4.15
C GLU A 98 -17.90 -1.40 4.33
N GLY A 99 -18.42 -1.32 5.56
CA GLY A 99 -19.85 -1.39 5.83
C GLY A 99 -20.46 0.00 5.64
N ASP A 100 -21.69 0.07 5.11
CA ASP A 100 -22.38 1.34 4.86
C ASP A 100 -22.65 2.08 6.19
N PRO A 101 -22.07 3.28 6.42
CA PRO A 101 -22.37 4.08 7.62
C PRO A 101 -23.79 4.65 7.62
N GLY A 102 -24.55 4.50 6.52
CA GLY A 102 -25.95 4.90 6.38
C GLY A 102 -26.96 3.96 7.05
N ALA A 103 -26.54 2.78 7.50
CA ALA A 103 -27.28 2.01 8.50
C ALA A 103 -26.76 2.48 9.86
N GLY A 104 -27.65 3.00 10.72
CA GLY A 104 -27.30 3.90 11.82
C GLY A 104 -26.16 3.43 12.74
N ALA A 105 -25.37 4.39 13.25
CA ALA A 105 -24.22 4.20 14.15
C ALA A 105 -24.58 3.59 15.53
N GLY A 106 -25.09 2.36 15.52
CA GLY A 106 -25.39 1.53 16.67
C GLY A 106 -25.09 0.06 16.36
N PRO A 107 -25.01 -0.80 17.39
CA PRO A 107 -24.79 -2.22 17.20
C PRO A 107 -25.97 -2.81 16.41
N GLY A 108 -25.76 -3.17 15.14
CA GLY A 108 -26.77 -3.81 14.29
C GLY A 108 -27.01 -3.19 12.91
N ALA A 109 -26.25 -2.18 12.51
CA ALA A 109 -26.28 -1.65 11.15
C ALA A 109 -25.69 -2.65 10.13
N GLY A 110 -26.53 -3.11 9.19
CA GLY A 110 -26.16 -4.15 8.24
C GLY A 110 -25.02 -3.72 7.31
N ALA A 111 -23.89 -4.42 7.36
CA ALA A 111 -22.80 -4.22 6.42
C ALA A 111 -23.22 -4.65 5.00
N ALA A 112 -23.35 -3.68 4.10
CA ALA A 112 -23.26 -3.95 2.67
C ALA A 112 -21.78 -4.14 2.30
N VAL A 113 -21.41 -5.23 1.64
CA VAL A 113 -20.05 -5.42 1.12
C VAL A 113 -19.83 -4.40 -0.01
N ARG A 114 -19.17 -3.28 0.30
CA ARG A 114 -18.87 -2.22 -0.66
C ARG A 114 -17.37 -2.06 -0.87
N GLY A 115 -16.78 -2.99 -1.62
CA GLY A 115 -15.39 -2.91 -2.08
C GLY A 115 -14.36 -2.66 -0.98
N PRO A 116 -13.08 -2.51 -1.33
CA PRO A 116 -12.05 -2.15 -0.37
C PRO A 116 -12.31 -0.78 0.25
N ALA A 117 -12.17 -0.67 1.56
CA ALA A 117 -12.34 0.59 2.25
C ALA A 117 -11.28 1.62 1.86
N ALA A 118 -11.69 2.89 1.77
CA ALA A 118 -10.80 4.00 1.42
C ALA A 118 -10.09 4.58 2.65
N SER A 119 -10.64 4.38 3.86
CA SER A 119 -10.07 4.93 5.09
C SER A 119 -8.84 4.12 5.59
N PRO A 120 -7.77 4.80 6.05
CA PRO A 120 -6.65 4.16 6.74
C PRO A 120 -7.16 3.45 8.01
N TRP A 121 -6.62 2.28 8.30
CA TRP A 121 -6.96 1.60 9.55
C TRP A 121 -6.01 2.02 10.68
N PRO A 122 -6.49 2.12 11.92
CA PRO A 122 -5.61 2.27 13.06
C PRO A 122 -4.83 0.96 13.29
N MET A 123 -3.62 0.91 12.76
CA MET A 123 -2.68 -0.19 13.01
C MET A 123 -1.59 0.36 13.92
N ALA A 124 -1.69 0.05 15.21
CA ALA A 124 -0.63 0.36 16.15
C ALA A 124 0.68 -0.28 15.65
N HIS A 125 1.70 0.56 15.39
CA HIS A 125 3.05 0.17 14.93
C HIS A 125 3.21 -0.26 13.47
N HIS A 126 2.34 0.17 12.54
CA HIS A 126 2.46 -0.20 11.13
C HIS A 126 2.63 1.00 10.18
N ASP A 127 3.23 0.78 8.99
CA ASP A 127 3.41 1.83 7.98
C ASP A 127 2.09 2.23 7.27
N VAL A 128 2.05 3.49 6.84
CA VAL A 128 0.92 4.23 6.24
C VAL A 128 0.45 3.69 4.89
N GLN A 129 1.18 2.75 4.28
CA GLN A 129 0.82 2.13 3.00
C GLN A 129 0.26 0.72 3.13
N HIS A 130 0.10 0.22 4.35
CA HIS A 130 -0.41 -1.14 4.58
C HIS A 130 0.47 -2.21 3.90
N THR A 131 1.80 -2.00 3.81
CA THR A 131 2.73 -2.91 3.12
C THR A 131 3.03 -4.19 3.93
N GLY A 132 2.16 -4.45 4.91
CA GLY A 132 2.21 -5.48 5.95
C GLY A 132 2.00 -6.86 5.42
N ARG A 133 2.97 -7.35 4.65
CA ARG A 133 3.28 -8.78 4.66
C ARG A 133 3.89 -9.05 6.03
N SER A 134 3.04 -9.30 7.03
CA SER A 134 3.43 -9.90 8.30
C SER A 134 3.91 -11.33 8.02
N GLY A 135 5.08 -11.45 7.41
CA GLY A 135 5.80 -12.71 7.28
C GLY A 135 6.18 -13.14 8.69
N GLY A 136 5.37 -14.00 9.30
CA GLY A 136 5.65 -14.51 10.64
C GLY A 136 7.02 -15.17 10.65
N LEU A 137 7.99 -14.57 11.36
CA LEU A 137 9.31 -15.13 11.69
C LEU A 137 9.99 -15.96 10.56
N ALA A 138 9.71 -15.66 9.30
CA ALA A 138 10.31 -16.33 8.15
C ALA A 138 11.70 -15.74 7.97
N ASP A 139 12.61 -16.30 8.76
CA ASP A 139 14.06 -16.34 8.65
C ASP A 139 14.70 -15.15 7.94
N LEU A 140 15.07 -14.13 8.72
CA LEU A 140 15.96 -13.04 8.26
C LEU A 140 17.28 -13.58 7.67
N GLU A 141 17.60 -14.85 7.92
CA GLU A 141 18.76 -15.58 7.45
C GLU A 141 18.37 -16.79 6.57
N GLY A 142 17.13 -16.84 6.08
CA GLY A 142 16.67 -17.91 5.20
C GLY A 142 17.44 -17.92 3.87
N PRO A 143 17.44 -19.05 3.14
CA PRO A 143 18.22 -19.19 1.90
C PRO A 143 17.92 -18.11 0.86
N ALA A 144 16.65 -17.68 0.75
CA ALA A 144 16.25 -16.61 -0.16
C ALA A 144 16.78 -15.24 0.27
N ALA A 145 16.79 -14.95 1.59
CA ALA A 145 17.33 -13.72 2.14
C ALA A 145 18.84 -13.64 1.94
N LEU A 146 19.57 -14.73 2.21
CA LEU A 146 21.01 -14.82 1.96
C LEU A 146 21.32 -14.66 0.47
N ALA A 147 20.62 -15.39 -0.41
CA ALA A 147 20.84 -15.29 -1.85
C ALA A 147 20.62 -13.86 -2.39
N LEU A 148 19.58 -13.16 -1.93
CA LEU A 148 19.36 -11.77 -2.31
C LEU A 148 20.47 -10.83 -1.83
N ARG A 149 20.95 -11.00 -0.59
CA ARG A 149 22.06 -10.19 -0.04
C ARG A 149 23.34 -10.42 -0.83
N GLU A 150 23.69 -11.69 -1.10
CA GLU A 150 24.87 -12.03 -1.90
C GLU A 150 24.82 -11.43 -3.31
N LEU A 151 23.65 -11.46 -3.97
CA LEU A 151 23.47 -10.81 -5.27
C LEU A 151 23.61 -9.29 -5.19
N ALA A 152 23.13 -8.68 -4.10
CA ALA A 152 23.20 -7.24 -3.89
C ALA A 152 24.63 -6.76 -3.56
N ASP A 153 25.37 -7.55 -2.78
CA ASP A 153 26.74 -7.25 -2.35
C ASP A 153 27.80 -7.59 -3.41
N ALA A 154 27.44 -8.35 -4.44
CA ALA A 154 28.33 -8.73 -5.54
C ALA A 154 28.97 -7.51 -6.23
N GLU A 155 30.23 -7.63 -6.67
CA GLU A 155 30.92 -6.56 -7.40
C GLU A 155 30.38 -6.34 -8.82
N GLU A 156 29.75 -7.37 -9.41
CA GLU A 156 29.24 -7.32 -10.77
C GLU A 156 27.86 -6.65 -10.86
N GLU A 157 27.73 -5.62 -11.72
CA GLU A 157 26.45 -4.93 -11.96
C GLU A 157 25.33 -5.91 -12.35
N ALA A 158 25.65 -6.93 -13.14
CA ALA A 158 24.67 -7.92 -13.60
C ALA A 158 24.01 -8.70 -12.45
N LEU A 159 24.76 -9.00 -11.38
CA LEU A 159 24.23 -9.69 -10.20
C LEU A 159 23.36 -8.76 -9.35
N LYS A 160 23.76 -7.49 -9.21
CA LYS A 160 22.91 -6.46 -8.58
C LYS A 160 21.59 -6.27 -9.34
N GLN A 161 21.65 -6.23 -10.68
CA GLN A 161 20.44 -6.15 -11.51
C GLN A 161 19.55 -7.38 -11.34
N ARG A 162 20.13 -8.57 -11.18
CA ARG A 162 19.37 -9.79 -10.89
C ARG A 162 18.69 -9.75 -9.53
N ALA A 163 19.32 -9.17 -8.50
CA ALA A 163 18.67 -8.92 -7.22
C ALA A 163 17.44 -8.01 -7.39
N LEU A 164 17.58 -6.92 -8.15
CA LEU A 164 16.48 -6.00 -8.45
C LEU A 164 15.36 -6.67 -9.25
N ASP A 165 15.68 -7.51 -10.24
CA ASP A 165 14.69 -8.30 -11.00
C ASP A 165 13.88 -9.23 -10.09
N ASP A 166 14.55 -9.88 -9.12
CA ASP A 166 13.90 -10.78 -8.17
C ASP A 166 12.96 -10.01 -7.24
N VAL A 167 13.38 -8.86 -6.72
CA VAL A 167 12.53 -7.98 -5.90
C VAL A 167 11.35 -7.43 -6.71
N GLU A 168 11.58 -6.96 -7.94
CA GLU A 168 10.52 -6.42 -8.81
C GLU A 168 9.43 -7.45 -9.07
N ARG A 169 9.80 -8.67 -9.50
CA ARG A 169 8.84 -9.76 -9.71
C ARG A 169 8.10 -10.15 -8.43
N HIS A 170 8.73 -10.01 -7.27
CA HIS A 170 8.10 -10.26 -5.98
C HIS A 170 7.07 -9.21 -5.57
N LEU A 171 7.34 -7.94 -5.87
CA LEU A 171 6.40 -6.85 -5.64
C LEU A 171 5.25 -6.89 -6.66
N ALA A 172 5.52 -7.26 -7.91
CA ALA A 172 4.51 -7.43 -8.95
C ALA A 172 3.61 -8.67 -8.77
N GLY A 173 3.92 -9.56 -7.81
CA GLY A 173 3.17 -10.80 -7.60
C GLY A 173 3.48 -11.90 -8.62
N GLU A 174 4.46 -11.69 -9.50
CA GLU A 174 4.88 -12.65 -10.52
C GLU A 174 5.72 -13.80 -9.95
N ARG A 175 6.43 -13.56 -8.84
CA ARG A 175 7.26 -14.58 -8.15
C ARG A 175 7.21 -14.42 -6.64
N PHE A 176 6.87 -15.47 -5.92
CA PHE A 176 7.01 -15.44 -4.46
C PHE A 176 8.48 -15.59 -4.04
N LEU A 177 8.95 -14.67 -3.19
CA LEU A 177 10.20 -14.76 -2.45
C LEU A 177 9.84 -14.88 -0.97
N PRO A 178 10.24 -15.95 -0.27
CA PRO A 178 9.97 -16.14 1.14
C PRO A 178 10.92 -15.28 1.98
N VAL A 179 10.79 -13.95 1.89
CA VAL A 179 11.64 -12.99 2.59
C VAL A 179 10.80 -11.98 3.36
N HIS A 180 11.30 -11.59 4.53
CA HIS A 180 10.68 -10.56 5.36
C HIS A 180 10.85 -9.17 4.72
N LEU A 181 9.91 -8.24 4.98
CA LEU A 181 9.98 -6.85 4.51
C LEU A 181 11.34 -6.20 4.83
N ALA A 182 11.83 -6.36 6.06
CA ALA A 182 13.13 -5.86 6.50
C ALA A 182 14.32 -6.35 5.63
N VAL A 183 14.21 -7.53 5.01
CA VAL A 183 15.24 -8.02 4.07
C VAL A 183 15.18 -7.22 2.77
N LEU A 184 13.99 -6.97 2.23
CA LEU A 184 13.80 -6.15 1.04
C LEU A 184 14.29 -4.70 1.28
N GLU A 185 13.93 -4.12 2.43
CA GLU A 185 14.41 -2.79 2.85
C GLU A 185 15.94 -2.76 2.95
N GLY A 186 16.55 -3.76 3.59
CA GLY A 186 17.99 -3.86 3.75
C GLY A 186 18.73 -4.03 2.43
N VAL A 187 18.25 -4.93 1.55
CA VAL A 187 18.83 -5.21 0.24
C VAL A 187 18.73 -3.98 -0.68
N LEU A 188 17.55 -3.37 -0.77
CA LEU A 188 17.38 -2.17 -1.58
C LEU A 188 18.17 -0.99 -0.98
N GLY A 189 18.19 -0.85 0.34
CA GLY A 189 19.01 0.15 1.04
C GLY A 189 20.50 0.00 0.71
N ALA A 190 21.05 -1.21 0.74
CA ALA A 190 22.43 -1.48 0.36
C ALA A 190 22.70 -1.10 -1.11
N LEU A 191 21.80 -1.48 -2.03
CA LEU A 191 21.92 -1.14 -3.45
C LEU A 191 21.83 0.37 -3.71
N THR A 192 21.08 1.13 -2.89
CA THR A 192 21.08 2.60 -2.96
C THR A 192 22.33 3.24 -2.35
N ALA A 193 23.02 2.56 -1.45
CA ALA A 193 24.24 3.02 -0.83
C ALA A 193 25.50 2.79 -1.70
N GLU A 194 25.37 1.99 -2.76
CA GLU A 194 26.42 1.59 -3.68
C GLU A 194 27.20 2.79 -4.24
N GLY A 195 28.49 2.87 -3.91
CA GLY A 195 29.38 3.94 -4.36
C GLY A 195 29.16 5.32 -3.71
N VAL A 196 28.19 5.48 -2.80
CA VAL A 196 27.94 6.72 -2.05
C VAL A 196 28.45 6.58 -0.60
N THR A 197 28.02 5.55 0.12
CA THR A 197 28.42 5.27 1.51
C THR A 197 29.14 3.93 1.68
N VAL A 198 28.76 2.89 0.92
CA VAL A 198 29.49 1.61 0.87
C VAL A 198 30.71 1.78 -0.02
N ARG A 199 31.83 2.19 0.60
CA ARG A 199 33.15 2.24 -0.03
C ARG A 199 33.87 0.93 0.23
N SER A 200 33.51 -0.14 -0.49
CA SER A 200 34.37 -1.33 -0.49
C SER A 200 35.72 -0.93 -1.09
N ARG A 201 36.77 -0.96 -0.28
CA ARG A 201 38.13 -0.59 -0.72
C ARG A 201 38.74 -1.76 -1.48
N SER A 202 38.49 -1.85 -2.78
CA SER A 202 39.36 -2.61 -3.66
C SER A 202 40.41 -1.68 -4.27
N SER A 203 41.67 -1.86 -3.85
CA SER A 203 42.88 -1.47 -4.60
C SER A 203 43.00 -0.05 -5.21
N GLY A 204 42.55 1.00 -4.50
CA GLY A 204 42.97 2.38 -4.78
C GLY A 204 42.34 3.07 -5.99
N ALA A 205 41.44 2.41 -6.73
CA ALA A 205 40.58 3.04 -7.73
C ALA A 205 39.19 3.34 -7.13
N PRO A 206 38.52 4.45 -7.49
CA PRO A 206 37.11 4.64 -7.15
C PRO A 206 36.29 3.51 -7.81
N LEU A 207 35.57 2.72 -7.01
CA LEU A 207 34.66 1.71 -7.56
C LEU A 207 33.52 2.38 -8.35
N PRO A 208 32.92 1.69 -9.33
CA PRO A 208 31.84 2.23 -10.13
C PRO A 208 30.61 2.49 -9.25
N GLY A 209 30.16 3.74 -9.17
CA GLY A 209 28.99 4.10 -8.36
C GLY A 209 27.68 3.90 -9.11
N TYR A 210 27.39 2.72 -9.66
CA TYR A 210 26.25 2.35 -10.52
C TYR A 210 24.95 3.20 -10.36
N PRO A 211 24.81 4.36 -11.02
CA PRO A 211 23.67 5.26 -10.78
C PRO A 211 22.35 4.66 -11.25
N ARG A 212 22.41 3.79 -12.27
CA ARG A 212 21.24 3.06 -12.80
C ARG A 212 20.72 2.02 -11.82
N VAL A 213 21.61 1.32 -11.09
CA VAL A 213 21.25 0.38 -10.03
C VAL A 213 20.57 1.14 -8.90
N ARG A 214 21.17 2.25 -8.43
CA ARG A 214 20.56 3.11 -7.40
C ARG A 214 19.20 3.65 -7.81
N ALA A 215 19.08 4.20 -9.02
CA ALA A 215 17.81 4.70 -9.54
C ALA A 215 16.71 3.62 -9.56
N ARG A 216 17.03 2.40 -10.01
CA ARG A 216 16.08 1.28 -10.01
C ARG A 216 15.73 0.84 -8.59
N ALA A 217 16.69 0.78 -7.69
CA ALA A 217 16.45 0.51 -6.27
C ALA A 217 15.53 1.57 -5.63
N TYR A 218 15.69 2.85 -5.95
CA TYR A 218 14.78 3.90 -5.49
C TYR A 218 13.35 3.68 -5.96
N LEU A 219 13.14 3.28 -7.22
CA LEU A 219 11.80 2.98 -7.73
C LEU A 219 11.16 1.82 -6.96
N LEU A 220 11.92 0.74 -6.74
CA LEU A 220 11.43 -0.42 -5.98
C LEU A 220 11.16 -0.08 -4.51
N LEU A 221 11.94 0.82 -3.88
CA LEU A 221 11.61 1.37 -2.56
C LEU A 221 10.31 2.17 -2.58
N GLY A 222 10.07 2.93 -3.66
CA GLY A 222 8.82 3.63 -3.88
C GLY A 222 7.62 2.68 -3.95
N ASP A 223 7.79 1.56 -4.67
CA ASP A 223 6.77 0.52 -4.83
C ASP A 223 6.62 -0.35 -3.55
N LEU A 224 7.70 -0.50 -2.77
CA LEU A 224 7.70 -1.17 -1.48
C LEU A 224 6.88 -0.41 -0.44
N GLY A 225 6.89 0.93 -0.50
CA GLY A 225 5.94 1.77 0.21
C GLY A 225 6.12 1.91 1.74
N SER A 226 7.12 1.24 2.32
CA SER A 226 7.28 1.22 3.77
C SER A 226 7.81 2.54 4.35
N GLU A 227 7.67 2.71 5.66
CA GLU A 227 8.30 3.79 6.42
C GLU A 227 9.83 3.78 6.27
N GLY A 228 10.44 2.59 6.33
CA GLY A 228 11.88 2.43 6.12
C GLY A 228 12.31 2.87 4.72
N ALA A 229 11.53 2.51 3.70
CA ALA A 229 11.77 2.94 2.32
C ALA A 229 11.68 4.45 2.16
N ARG A 230 10.67 5.12 2.78
CA ARG A 230 10.57 6.58 2.74
C ARG A 230 11.82 7.25 3.32
N ARG A 231 12.32 6.76 4.47
CA ARG A 231 13.53 7.32 5.11
C ARG A 231 14.76 7.19 4.22
N VAL A 232 14.98 6.02 3.62
CA VAL A 232 16.08 5.81 2.67
C VAL A 232 15.97 6.75 1.46
N LEU A 233 14.76 6.96 0.95
CA LEU A 233 14.51 7.86 -0.18
C LEU A 233 14.71 9.34 0.18
N LEU A 234 14.38 9.76 1.40
CA LEU A 234 14.66 11.12 1.91
C LEU A 234 16.16 11.38 2.05
N ASP A 235 16.90 10.38 2.51
CA ASP A 235 18.37 10.42 2.55
C ASP A 235 18.95 10.51 1.13
N ALA A 236 18.47 9.68 0.20
CA ALA A 236 18.85 9.74 -1.21
C ALA A 236 18.54 11.11 -1.83
N ALA A 237 17.35 11.66 -1.58
CA ALA A 237 16.98 13.00 -2.02
C ALA A 237 17.85 14.11 -1.43
N THR A 238 18.63 13.84 -0.37
CA THR A 238 19.60 14.78 0.22
C THR A 238 21.02 14.56 -0.32
N TYR A 239 21.47 13.31 -0.40
CA TYR A 239 22.89 12.96 -0.54
C TYR A 239 23.28 12.35 -1.88
N GLU A 240 22.31 11.95 -2.72
CA GLU A 240 22.59 11.41 -4.05
C GLU A 240 23.34 12.45 -4.90
N THR A 241 24.40 11.99 -5.55
CA THR A 241 25.30 12.84 -6.35
C THR A 241 24.93 12.83 -7.82
N ASP A 242 24.32 11.74 -8.32
CA ASP A 242 23.81 11.67 -9.68
C ASP A 242 22.44 12.35 -9.78
N LEU A 243 22.34 13.37 -10.64
CA LEU A 243 21.11 14.15 -10.80
C LEU A 243 19.92 13.27 -11.22
N GLY A 244 20.15 12.30 -12.12
CA GLY A 244 19.11 11.41 -12.61
C GLY A 244 18.57 10.50 -11.51
N ALA A 245 19.47 9.84 -10.76
CA ALA A 245 19.11 9.00 -9.64
C ALA A 245 18.42 9.79 -8.52
N ARG A 246 18.84 11.03 -8.26
CA ARG A 246 18.22 11.90 -7.25
C ARG A 246 16.80 12.32 -7.62
N LEU A 247 16.56 12.62 -8.91
CA LEU A 247 15.21 12.88 -9.42
C LEU A 247 14.33 11.63 -9.31
N THR A 248 14.88 10.44 -9.55
CA THR A 248 14.19 9.17 -9.35
C THR A 248 13.81 8.95 -7.89
N ALA A 249 14.66 9.34 -6.93
CA ALA A 249 14.33 9.29 -5.51
C ALA A 249 13.11 10.18 -5.17
N PHE A 250 13.04 11.40 -5.71
CA PHE A 250 11.84 12.23 -5.58
C PHE A 250 10.61 11.58 -6.23
N GLN A 251 10.75 11.01 -7.43
CA GLN A 251 9.66 10.29 -8.08
C GLN A 251 9.12 9.17 -7.19
N ALA A 252 10.01 8.39 -6.57
CA ALA A 252 9.68 7.30 -5.66
C ALA A 252 8.99 7.80 -4.37
N LEU A 253 9.47 8.90 -3.75
CA LEU A 253 8.75 9.56 -2.64
C LEU A 253 7.33 9.96 -3.04
N GLY A 254 7.16 10.46 -4.26
CA GLY A 254 5.83 10.76 -4.79
C GLY A 254 4.97 9.53 -5.02
N ARG A 255 5.55 8.37 -5.35
CA ARG A 255 4.81 7.09 -5.46
C ARG A 255 4.34 6.61 -4.10
N ILE A 256 5.19 6.74 -3.08
CA ILE A 256 4.82 6.47 -1.68
C ILE A 256 3.62 7.32 -1.27
N GLY A 257 3.63 8.60 -1.65
CA GLY A 257 2.48 9.48 -1.46
C GLY A 257 2.17 9.79 0.01
N ALA A 258 3.11 9.59 0.92
CA ALA A 258 2.93 9.92 2.33
C ALA A 258 4.14 10.66 2.90
N ASP A 259 3.87 11.73 3.65
CA ASP A 259 4.84 12.48 4.45
C ASP A 259 4.20 12.91 5.78
N PRO A 260 3.90 11.95 6.69
CA PRO A 260 3.17 12.23 7.92
C PRO A 260 3.91 13.20 8.85
N ASP A 261 5.24 13.23 8.75
CA ASP A 261 6.11 14.06 9.58
C ASP A 261 6.55 15.35 8.88
N GLY A 262 6.20 15.57 7.61
CA GLY A 262 6.56 16.78 6.85
C GLY A 262 8.05 16.89 6.51
N GLU A 263 8.75 15.77 6.42
CA GLU A 263 10.18 15.71 6.14
C GLU A 263 10.49 16.12 4.70
N LEU A 264 9.67 15.69 3.73
CA LEU A 264 9.79 16.11 2.33
C LEU A 264 9.53 17.60 2.21
N GLY A 265 8.47 18.13 2.84
CA GLY A 265 8.21 19.57 2.87
C GLY A 265 9.41 20.36 3.40
N ARG A 266 9.96 19.98 4.56
CA ARG A 266 11.16 20.62 5.13
C ARG A 266 12.39 20.50 4.24
N LEU A 267 12.60 19.33 3.62
CA LEU A 267 13.69 19.10 2.69
C LEU A 267 13.62 20.06 1.50
N LEU A 268 12.45 20.23 0.89
CA LEU A 268 12.27 21.14 -0.25
C LEU A 268 12.48 22.61 0.13
N SER A 269 11.95 23.05 1.27
CA SER A 269 12.22 24.40 1.78
C SER A 269 13.72 24.64 2.02
N ARG A 270 14.44 23.64 2.52
CA ARG A 270 15.89 23.72 2.74
C ARG A 270 16.66 23.76 1.43
N GLU A 271 16.39 22.84 0.51
CA GLU A 271 17.09 22.75 -0.78
C GLU A 271 16.85 24.00 -1.63
N ALA A 272 15.64 24.56 -1.64
CA ALA A 272 15.33 25.76 -2.40
C ALA A 272 16.09 27.02 -1.94
N ARG A 273 16.58 27.03 -0.70
CA ARG A 273 17.42 28.12 -0.15
C ARG A 273 18.92 27.88 -0.41
N ARG A 274 19.30 26.68 -0.85
CA ARG A 274 20.71 26.33 -1.09
C ARG A 274 21.19 26.98 -2.39
N PRO A 275 22.28 27.78 -2.34
CA PRO A 275 22.86 28.35 -3.56
C PRO A 275 23.31 27.25 -4.54
N GLY A 276 23.01 27.43 -5.82
CA GLY A 276 23.45 26.51 -6.89
C GLY A 276 22.69 25.18 -6.95
N VAL A 277 21.56 25.04 -6.24
CA VAL A 277 20.69 23.87 -6.44
C VAL A 277 20.10 23.88 -7.86
N GLU A 278 20.07 22.72 -8.49
CA GLU A 278 19.47 22.55 -9.81
C GLU A 278 17.96 22.77 -9.73
N GLU A 279 17.40 23.65 -10.58
CA GLU A 279 15.96 23.94 -10.61
C GLU A 279 15.12 22.66 -10.82
N ALA A 280 15.65 21.71 -11.60
CA ALA A 280 15.02 20.42 -11.86
C ALA A 280 14.75 19.62 -10.57
N LEU A 281 15.65 19.70 -9.56
CA LEU A 281 15.46 18.99 -8.29
C LEU A 281 14.29 19.57 -7.50
N ILE A 282 14.15 20.90 -7.48
CA ILE A 282 13.03 21.57 -6.79
C ILE A 282 11.71 21.25 -7.50
N LEU A 283 11.70 21.18 -8.83
CA LEU A 283 10.52 20.80 -9.61
C LEU A 283 10.13 19.33 -9.40
N GLY A 284 11.09 18.40 -9.43
CA GLY A 284 10.84 16.98 -9.15
C GLY A 284 10.33 16.77 -7.72
N GLY A 285 10.91 17.49 -6.76
CA GLY A 285 10.43 17.53 -5.39
C GLY A 285 9.00 18.08 -5.25
N LEU A 286 8.65 19.15 -5.96
CA LEU A 286 7.28 19.67 -6.01
C LEU A 286 6.28 18.66 -6.59
N GLU A 287 6.68 17.86 -7.57
CA GLU A 287 5.83 16.78 -8.10
C GLU A 287 5.61 15.67 -7.08
N ALA A 288 6.65 15.29 -6.34
CA ALA A 288 6.53 14.35 -5.24
C ALA A 288 5.58 14.87 -4.15
N LEU A 289 5.78 16.13 -3.73
CA LEU A 289 4.96 16.80 -2.73
C LEU A 289 3.51 16.95 -3.18
N ALA A 290 3.27 17.22 -4.47
CA ALA A 290 1.93 17.28 -5.02
C ALA A 290 1.20 15.94 -4.84
N ARG A 291 1.83 14.80 -5.17
CA ARG A 291 1.23 13.47 -5.00
C ARG A 291 0.91 13.14 -3.54
N VAL A 292 1.78 13.56 -2.62
CA VAL A 292 1.55 13.44 -1.17
C VAL A 292 0.32 14.25 -0.75
N LEU A 293 0.24 15.52 -1.16
CA LEU A 293 -0.88 16.42 -0.84
C LEU A 293 -2.21 15.95 -1.43
N GLU A 294 -2.20 15.21 -2.54
CA GLU A 294 -3.39 14.62 -3.13
C GLU A 294 -4.01 13.49 -2.29
N GLN A 295 -3.26 12.85 -1.39
CA GLN A 295 -3.78 11.76 -0.56
C GLN A 295 -4.67 12.24 0.60
N GLY A 296 -4.62 13.53 0.94
CA GLY A 296 -5.48 14.12 1.97
C GLY A 296 -4.99 13.96 3.42
N PRO A 297 -5.88 14.18 4.40
CA PRO A 297 -5.52 14.22 5.82
C PRO A 297 -5.02 12.86 6.33
N GLY A 298 -3.99 12.88 7.19
CA GLY A 298 -3.36 11.68 7.77
C GLY A 298 -2.15 11.14 7.01
N ARG A 299 -1.91 11.60 5.78
CA ARG A 299 -0.70 11.32 4.99
C ARG A 299 0.16 12.55 4.71
N THR A 300 -0.28 13.71 5.19
CA THR A 300 0.31 15.02 4.92
C THR A 300 0.55 15.76 6.23
N ALA A 301 1.56 16.61 6.26
CA ALA A 301 1.89 17.45 7.41
C ALA A 301 1.73 18.95 7.10
N PRO A 302 1.54 19.82 8.12
CA PRO A 302 1.50 21.27 7.92
C PRO A 302 2.73 21.84 7.19
N GLU A 303 3.89 21.21 7.36
CA GLU A 303 5.15 21.58 6.72
C GLU A 303 5.09 21.43 5.20
N ASP A 304 4.31 20.49 4.67
CA ASP A 304 4.13 20.30 3.22
C ASP A 304 3.44 21.49 2.59
N PHE A 305 2.36 21.96 3.23
CA PHE A 305 1.64 23.16 2.81
C PHE A 305 2.51 24.41 2.94
N ARG A 306 3.30 24.52 4.02
CA ARG A 306 4.23 25.64 4.21
C ARG A 306 5.30 25.67 3.12
N ALA A 307 5.89 24.53 2.79
CA ALA A 307 6.90 24.42 1.74
C ALA A 307 6.31 24.82 0.38
N LEU A 308 5.12 24.33 0.05
CA LEU A 308 4.42 24.68 -1.17
C LEU A 308 4.13 26.19 -1.26
N ALA A 309 3.64 26.80 -0.18
CA ALA A 309 3.38 28.23 -0.11
C ALA A 309 4.66 29.07 -0.22
N GLU A 310 5.75 28.64 0.44
CA GLU A 310 7.06 29.28 0.35
C GLU A 310 7.58 29.28 -1.09
N LEU A 311 7.55 28.13 -1.77
CA LEU A 311 8.00 27.97 -3.15
C LEU A 311 7.12 28.77 -4.13
N ALA A 312 5.82 28.87 -3.88
CA ALA A 312 4.90 29.71 -4.65
C ALA A 312 5.21 31.21 -4.53
N ALA A 313 5.73 31.65 -3.38
CA ALA A 313 6.05 33.05 -3.12
C ALA A 313 7.47 33.44 -3.55
N ARG A 314 8.45 32.56 -3.33
CA ARG A 314 9.89 32.89 -3.39
C ARG A 314 10.70 32.01 -4.35
N GLY A 315 10.10 30.97 -4.93
CA GLY A 315 10.78 30.12 -5.90
C GLY A 315 11.15 30.88 -7.18
N SER A 316 12.02 30.26 -7.99
CA SER A 316 12.26 30.73 -9.36
C SER A 316 10.94 30.81 -10.13
N ARG A 317 10.91 31.54 -11.25
CA ARG A 317 9.68 31.74 -12.03
C ARG A 317 8.94 30.42 -12.31
N ARG A 318 9.65 29.39 -12.78
CA ARG A 318 9.06 28.08 -13.09
C ARG A 318 8.58 27.34 -11.84
N VAL A 319 9.39 27.35 -10.77
CA VAL A 319 9.04 26.72 -9.48
C VAL A 319 7.81 27.37 -8.87
N ALA A 320 7.76 28.71 -8.83
CA ALA A 320 6.65 29.47 -8.30
C ALA A 320 5.37 29.27 -9.15
N GLU A 321 5.47 29.28 -10.47
CA GLU A 321 4.34 28.99 -11.37
C GLU A 321 3.79 27.57 -11.14
N ARG A 322 4.67 26.57 -10.97
CA ARG A 322 4.25 25.19 -10.69
C ARG A 322 3.60 25.06 -9.32
N ALA A 323 4.20 25.61 -8.27
CA ALA A 323 3.67 25.58 -6.91
C ALA A 323 2.29 26.26 -6.82
N ARG A 324 2.10 27.41 -7.47
CA ARG A 324 0.80 28.10 -7.54
C ARG A 324 -0.25 27.28 -8.27
N ARG A 325 0.13 26.50 -9.29
CA ARG A 325 -0.80 25.60 -9.98
C ARG A 325 -1.29 24.50 -9.06
N ILE A 326 -0.38 23.86 -8.32
CA ILE A 326 -0.71 22.82 -7.33
C ILE A 326 -1.65 23.39 -6.26
N LEU A 327 -1.36 24.58 -5.72
CA LEU A 327 -2.26 25.24 -4.76
C LEU A 327 -3.67 25.47 -5.31
N LYS A 328 -3.80 25.91 -6.57
CA LYS A 328 -5.11 26.09 -7.22
C LYS A 328 -5.84 24.77 -7.41
N GLU A 329 -5.13 23.70 -7.75
CA GLU A 329 -5.70 22.36 -7.90
C GLU A 329 -6.21 21.83 -6.56
N LEU A 330 -5.45 22.01 -5.48
CA LEU A 330 -5.86 21.64 -4.12
C LEU A 330 -7.07 22.44 -3.63
N GLN A 331 -7.10 23.77 -3.85
CA GLN A 331 -8.23 24.63 -3.49
C GLN A 331 -9.54 24.21 -4.15
N ARG A 332 -9.49 23.73 -5.41
CA ARG A 332 -10.69 23.24 -6.12
C ARG A 332 -11.25 21.94 -5.54
N ARG A 333 -10.46 21.20 -4.76
CA ARG A 333 -10.85 19.92 -4.15
C ARG A 333 -11.36 20.09 -2.72
N LEU A 334 -11.14 21.24 -2.10
CA LEU A 334 -11.72 21.54 -0.78
C LEU A 334 -13.20 21.92 -0.96
N PRO A 335 -14.11 21.34 -0.16
CA PRO A 335 -15.53 21.68 -0.18
C PRO A 335 -15.80 23.13 0.25
#